data_AF-A0A521HYU0-F1
#
_entry.id   AF-A0A521HYU0-F1
#
_cell.length_a   1.000
_cell.length_b   1.000
_cell.length_c   1.000
_cell.angle_alpha   90.00
_cell.angle_beta   90.00
_cell.angle_gamma   90.00
#
_symmetry.space_group_name_H-M   'P 1'
#
loop_
_entity.id
_entity.type
_entity.pdbx_description
1 polymer ?
#
loop_
_entity_poly.entity_id
_entity_poly.type
_entity_poly.pdbx_seq_one_letter_code
_entity_poly.pdbx_strand_id
1 'polypeptide(L)'
;MADSSTDKITLTRRQAVAVLGTGVVVAGGAVAFTGMQATNFVRQQAEQQIQDLQFQLAEAQKKTDAAQRELAAAQLQIEIYKGLTGLYDTLDKIGIDTVVGAALGAYRGTLDALAGGVKGLREGIVSAENALDNFENAFATIRAALTEAEKMWANVNALLKNAQTLLAQATSPLLPFLDQARKFFDDLLGKIPFGAGEGARQAVNGVVGLMVAIPGALDSLDDGLFRTLRDGWFSDDNARNLEATLAQPLVQGVLEPARKFLDQVDSTLGAWETQVAKPVNNALSQRDIVQAQIVEYKRNNGLV
;
A
#
# COMPACT_ATOMS: atom_id res chain seq x y z
N MET A 1 35.10 -48.68 -11.60
CA MET A 1 34.69 -49.51 -12.76
C MET A 1 34.22 -48.57 -13.84
N ALA A 2 34.79 -48.69 -15.05
CA ALA A 2 34.55 -47.94 -16.29
C ALA A 2 34.82 -46.42 -16.19
N ASP A 3 35.89 -45.82 -16.73
CA ASP A 3 36.63 -45.98 -18.00
C ASP A 3 35.79 -45.73 -19.26
N SER A 4 35.95 -44.55 -19.87
CA SER A 4 36.10 -44.38 -21.32
C SER A 4 36.50 -42.94 -21.71
N SER A 5 37.75 -42.83 -22.17
CA SER A 5 38.32 -41.98 -23.24
C SER A 5 37.89 -40.52 -23.43
N THR A 6 38.79 -39.53 -23.26
CA THR A 6 39.82 -39.04 -24.21
C THR A 6 39.25 -38.24 -25.38
N ASP A 7 39.37 -36.91 -25.33
CA ASP A 7 39.93 -36.14 -26.45
C ASP A 7 40.46 -34.77 -25.99
N LYS A 8 41.71 -34.76 -25.54
CA LYS A 8 42.50 -33.54 -25.35
C LYS A 8 43.32 -33.32 -26.61
N ILE A 9 42.90 -32.39 -27.45
CA ILE A 9 43.70 -31.89 -28.57
C ILE A 9 44.78 -30.96 -28.00
N THR A 10 45.88 -31.53 -27.52
CA THR A 10 47.13 -30.81 -27.30
C THR A 10 47.85 -30.68 -28.64
N LEU A 11 47.74 -29.52 -29.28
CA LEU A 11 48.54 -29.14 -30.44
C LEU A 11 50.00 -28.97 -30.03
N THR A 12 50.80 -30.00 -30.31
CA THR A 12 52.23 -30.05 -30.05
C THR A 12 52.97 -29.04 -30.93
N ARG A 13 53.39 -27.91 -30.34
CA ARG A 13 54.19 -26.83 -30.95
C ARG A 13 55.66 -27.20 -31.25
N ARG A 14 55.96 -28.48 -31.49
CA ARG A 14 57.31 -28.96 -31.80
C ARG A 14 57.21 -30.15 -32.73
N GLN A 15 57.21 -29.89 -34.04
CA GLN A 15 57.70 -30.77 -35.13
C GLN A 15 57.24 -30.21 -36.48
N ALA A 16 57.85 -29.10 -36.92
CA ALA A 16 57.93 -28.71 -38.33
C ALA A 16 59.04 -27.65 -38.51
N VAL A 17 60.20 -27.88 -37.90
CA VAL A 17 61.47 -27.21 -38.24
C VAL A 17 62.48 -28.33 -38.37
N ALA A 18 62.53 -28.94 -39.55
CA ALA A 18 63.62 -29.79 -40.06
C ALA A 18 63.29 -30.25 -41.48
N VAL A 19 63.30 -29.33 -42.44
CA VAL A 19 63.69 -29.66 -43.84
C VAL A 19 64.79 -28.68 -44.20
N LEU A 20 65.90 -28.78 -43.47
CA LEU A 20 67.21 -28.34 -43.90
C LEU A 20 68.10 -29.56 -43.84
N GLY A 21 68.61 -29.95 -45.00
CA GLY A 21 69.75 -30.84 -45.11
C GLY A 21 69.42 -32.31 -45.20
N THR A 22 69.00 -32.76 -46.39
CA THR A 22 69.48 -34.03 -46.93
C THR A 22 69.24 -34.09 -48.43
N GLY A 23 70.32 -34.09 -49.19
CA GLY A 23 70.41 -34.86 -50.43
C GLY A 23 69.92 -34.19 -51.70
N VAL A 24 70.67 -33.20 -52.20
CA VAL A 24 70.88 -33.12 -53.64
C VAL A 24 71.67 -34.38 -54.02
N VAL A 25 70.97 -35.43 -54.43
CA VAL A 25 71.59 -36.58 -55.09
C VAL A 25 71.99 -36.10 -56.48
N VAL A 26 73.21 -35.57 -56.60
CA VAL A 26 73.89 -35.51 -57.90
C VAL A 26 74.26 -36.96 -58.22
N ALA A 27 73.35 -37.67 -58.87
CA ALA A 27 73.64 -38.96 -59.48
C ALA A 27 74.67 -38.73 -60.58
N GLY A 28 75.94 -38.90 -60.23
CA GLY A 28 77.07 -38.85 -61.14
C GLY A 28 77.01 -40.00 -62.15
N GLY A 29 76.42 -39.74 -63.31
CA GLY A 29 76.73 -40.44 -64.55
C GLY A 29 77.87 -39.70 -65.25
N ALA A 30 79.09 -40.18 -65.09
CA ALA A 30 80.26 -39.63 -65.77
C ALA A 30 80.20 -39.95 -67.27
N VAL A 31 79.75 -38.99 -68.07
CA VAL A 31 80.06 -38.93 -69.50
C VAL A 31 81.18 -37.94 -69.66
N ALA A 32 82.39 -38.42 -69.95
CA ALA A 32 83.56 -37.61 -70.23
C ALA A 32 83.39 -36.93 -71.60
N PHE A 33 82.67 -35.80 -71.62
CA PHE A 33 82.75 -34.83 -72.69
C PHE A 33 84.00 -33.98 -72.46
N THR A 34 84.99 -34.12 -73.33
CA THR A 34 86.12 -33.21 -73.43
C THR A 34 85.61 -31.84 -73.89
N GLY A 35 86.01 -30.78 -73.20
CA GLY A 35 85.84 -29.39 -73.64
C GLY A 35 84.87 -28.56 -72.79
N MET A 36 85.18 -27.28 -72.70
CA MET A 36 84.47 -26.21 -71.97
C MET A 36 82.93 -26.16 -72.15
N GLN A 37 82.35 -26.96 -73.05
CA GLN A 37 80.91 -27.03 -73.32
C GLN A 37 80.14 -27.92 -72.31
N ALA A 38 80.74 -28.97 -71.74
CA ALA A 38 80.08 -29.82 -70.73
C ALA A 38 79.91 -29.10 -69.39
N THR A 39 80.89 -28.27 -69.02
CA THR A 39 80.83 -27.36 -67.86
C THR A 39 79.77 -26.30 -68.05
N ASN A 40 79.55 -25.82 -69.29
CA ASN A 40 78.50 -24.83 -69.58
C ASN A 40 77.10 -25.43 -69.45
N PHE A 41 76.86 -26.67 -69.90
CA PHE A 41 75.56 -27.33 -69.76
C PHE A 41 75.17 -27.56 -68.29
N VAL A 42 76.08 -28.08 -67.47
CA VAL A 42 75.84 -28.27 -66.02
C VAL A 42 75.61 -26.94 -65.31
N ARG A 43 76.34 -25.88 -65.69
CA ARG A 43 76.16 -24.53 -65.14
C ARG A 43 74.80 -23.94 -65.51
N GLN A 44 74.37 -24.12 -66.75
CA GLN A 44 73.08 -23.66 -67.24
C GLN A 44 71.91 -24.40 -66.57
N GLN A 45 72.06 -25.70 -66.32
CA GLN A 45 71.06 -26.50 -65.60
C GLN A 45 70.98 -26.13 -64.11
N ALA A 46 72.11 -25.83 -63.47
CA ALA A 46 72.15 -25.32 -62.10
C ALA A 46 71.52 -23.91 -62.00
N GLU A 47 71.75 -23.03 -62.97
CA GLU A 47 71.12 -21.71 -63.04
C GLU A 47 69.60 -21.79 -63.19
N GLN A 48 69.09 -22.73 -64.00
CA GLN A 48 67.66 -22.99 -64.13
C GLN A 48 67.04 -23.49 -62.81
N GLN A 49 67.71 -24.42 -62.11
CA GLN A 49 67.26 -24.86 -60.78
C GLN A 49 67.25 -23.73 -59.76
N ILE A 50 68.27 -22.84 -59.77
CA ILE A 50 68.30 -21.68 -58.87
C ILE A 50 67.15 -20.71 -59.18
N GLN A 51 66.85 -20.45 -60.46
CA GLN A 51 65.71 -19.62 -60.84
C GLN A 51 64.37 -20.23 -60.40
N ASP A 52 64.17 -21.53 -60.61
CA ASP A 52 62.94 -22.21 -60.21
C ASP A 52 62.77 -22.22 -58.69
N LEU A 53 63.84 -22.49 -57.93
CA LEU A 53 63.83 -22.39 -56.47
C LEU A 53 63.55 -20.95 -55.99
N GLN A 54 64.11 -19.93 -56.65
CA GLN A 54 63.81 -18.53 -56.33
C GLN A 54 62.35 -18.19 -56.61
N PHE A 55 61.79 -18.68 -57.71
CA PHE A 55 60.37 -18.52 -58.04
C PHE A 55 59.47 -19.20 -57.00
N GLN A 56 59.78 -20.45 -56.64
CA GLN A 56 59.04 -21.19 -55.61
C GLN A 56 59.14 -20.53 -54.23
N LEU A 57 60.32 -20.00 -53.85
CA LEU A 57 60.50 -19.25 -52.61
C LEU A 57 59.66 -17.96 -52.62
N ALA A 58 59.67 -17.20 -53.72
CA ALA A 58 58.87 -15.99 -53.87
C ALA A 58 57.36 -16.29 -53.83
N GLU A 59 56.92 -17.39 -54.43
CA GLU A 59 55.53 -17.83 -54.39
C GLU A 59 55.12 -18.28 -52.98
N ALA A 60 55.97 -19.04 -52.29
CA ALA A 60 55.76 -19.46 -50.91
C ALA A 60 55.69 -18.25 -49.96
N GLN A 61 56.60 -17.27 -50.11
CA GLN A 61 56.57 -16.01 -49.36
C GLN A 61 55.27 -15.23 -49.61
N LYS A 62 54.83 -15.14 -50.87
CA LYS A 62 53.55 -14.50 -51.21
C LYS A 62 52.35 -15.20 -50.55
N LYS A 63 52.36 -16.54 -50.49
CA LYS A 63 51.32 -17.33 -49.80
C LYS A 63 51.36 -17.11 -48.28
N THR A 64 52.53 -17.07 -47.66
CA THR A 64 52.65 -16.78 -46.22
C THR A 64 52.18 -15.36 -45.89
N ASP A 65 52.51 -14.38 -46.72
CA ASP A 65 52.08 -12.98 -46.53
C ASP A 65 50.57 -12.80 -46.71
N ALA A 66 49.96 -13.58 -47.62
CA ALA A 66 48.51 -13.61 -47.78
C ALA A 66 47.82 -14.24 -46.57
N ALA A 67 48.31 -15.40 -46.12
CA ALA A 67 47.77 -16.10 -44.94
C ALA A 67 47.92 -15.27 -43.65
N GLN A 68 49.03 -14.55 -43.47
CA GLN A 68 49.21 -13.66 -42.32
C GLN A 68 48.22 -12.48 -42.35
N ARG A 69 47.93 -11.92 -43.53
CA ARG A 69 46.92 -10.87 -43.70
C ARG A 69 45.51 -11.37 -43.41
N GLU A 70 45.16 -12.56 -43.89
CA GLU A 70 43.88 -13.20 -43.58
C GLU A 70 43.73 -13.49 -42.08
N LEU A 71 44.79 -13.99 -41.43
CA LEU A 71 44.79 -14.22 -39.99
C LEU A 71 44.58 -12.92 -39.21
N ALA A 72 45.26 -11.84 -39.59
CA ALA A 72 45.09 -10.53 -38.95
C ALA A 72 43.67 -9.99 -39.13
N ALA A 73 43.09 -10.14 -40.33
CA ALA A 73 41.71 -9.74 -40.61
C ALA A 73 40.69 -10.57 -39.80
N ALA A 74 40.89 -11.88 -39.70
CA ALA A 74 40.05 -12.76 -38.90
C ALA A 74 40.14 -12.45 -37.40
N GLN A 75 41.35 -12.18 -36.89
CA GLN A 75 41.55 -11.76 -35.50
C GLN A 75 40.82 -10.45 -35.18
N LEU A 76 40.86 -9.48 -36.11
CA LEU A 76 40.10 -8.23 -35.97
C LEU A 76 38.60 -8.49 -35.90
N GLN A 77 38.05 -9.32 -36.78
CA GLN A 77 36.62 -9.68 -36.76
C GLN A 77 36.21 -10.36 -35.45
N ILE A 78 37.05 -11.27 -34.94
CA ILE A 78 36.80 -11.95 -33.67
C ILE A 78 36.72 -10.93 -32.52
N GLU A 79 37.63 -9.95 -32.48
CA GLU A 79 37.59 -8.90 -31.45
C GLU A 79 36.34 -8.01 -31.57
N ILE A 80 35.91 -7.69 -32.80
CA ILE A 80 34.66 -6.96 -33.04
C ILE A 80 33.45 -7.74 -32.49
N TYR A 81 33.34 -9.04 -32.81
CA TYR A 81 32.21 -9.85 -32.34
C TYR A 81 32.24 -10.09 -30.83
N LYS A 82 33.43 -10.22 -30.22
CA LYS A 82 33.57 -10.29 -28.76
C LYS A 82 33.05 -9.03 -28.09
N GLY A 83 33.42 -7.86 -28.60
CA GLY A 83 32.93 -6.58 -28.08
C GLY A 83 31.41 -6.46 -28.17
N LEU A 84 30.83 -6.83 -29.32
CA LEU A 84 29.38 -6.84 -29.51
C LEU A 84 28.68 -7.83 -28.56
N THR A 85 29.24 -9.04 -28.40
CA THR A 85 28.69 -10.07 -27.51
C THR A 85 28.74 -9.60 -26.05
N GLY A 86 29.81 -8.90 -25.64
CA GLY A 86 29.90 -8.30 -24.31
C GLY A 86 28.83 -7.23 -24.04
N LEU A 87 28.45 -6.43 -25.04
CA LEU A 87 27.34 -5.48 -24.90
C LEU A 87 25.99 -6.20 -24.75
N TYR A 88 25.75 -7.26 -25.52
CA TYR A 88 24.54 -8.08 -25.37
C TYR A 88 24.48 -8.81 -24.02
N ASP A 89 25.60 -9.33 -23.53
CA ASP A 89 25.69 -9.92 -22.18
C ASP A 89 25.42 -8.87 -21.09
N THR A 90 25.91 -7.64 -21.27
CA THR A 90 25.59 -6.52 -20.38
C THR A 90 24.09 -6.19 -20.42
N LEU A 91 23.47 -6.21 -21.60
CA LEU A 91 22.03 -5.99 -21.77
C LEU A 91 21.20 -7.05 -21.03
N ASP A 92 21.60 -8.32 -21.11
CA ASP A 92 20.94 -9.45 -20.44
C ASP A 92 21.09 -9.34 -18.91
N LYS A 93 22.28 -8.96 -18.43
CA LYS A 93 22.57 -8.76 -17.00
C LYS A 93 21.76 -7.65 -16.33
N ILE A 94 21.21 -6.69 -17.08
CA ILE A 94 20.27 -5.69 -16.54
C ILE A 94 19.02 -6.39 -15.98
N GLY A 95 18.62 -7.52 -16.56
CA GLY A 95 17.64 -8.44 -15.98
C GLY A 95 16.33 -7.77 -15.59
N ILE A 96 15.68 -7.06 -16.53
CA ILE A 96 14.45 -6.30 -16.26
C ILE A 96 13.38 -7.18 -15.62
N ASP A 97 13.21 -8.42 -16.09
CA ASP A 97 12.23 -9.34 -15.52
C ASP A 97 12.51 -9.67 -14.05
N THR A 98 13.80 -9.80 -13.69
CA THR A 98 14.23 -10.00 -12.31
C THR A 98 13.99 -8.75 -11.47
N VAL A 99 14.30 -7.56 -12.00
CA VAL A 99 14.07 -6.27 -11.31
C VAL A 99 12.57 -6.03 -11.10
N VAL A 100 11.76 -6.22 -12.13
CA VAL A 100 10.29 -6.09 -12.06
C VAL A 100 9.70 -7.15 -11.13
N GLY A 101 10.15 -8.40 -11.22
CA GLY A 101 9.70 -9.48 -10.35
C GLY A 101 10.02 -9.21 -8.87
N ALA A 102 11.23 -8.73 -8.58
CA ALA A 102 11.63 -8.35 -7.23
C ALA A 102 10.84 -7.14 -6.73
N ALA A 103 10.64 -6.12 -7.57
CA ALA A 103 9.86 -4.93 -7.26
C ALA A 103 8.39 -5.26 -6.95
N LEU A 104 7.73 -6.04 -7.80
CA LEU A 104 6.36 -6.48 -7.59
C LEU A 104 6.23 -7.39 -6.37
N GLY A 105 7.22 -8.25 -6.13
CA GLY A 105 7.30 -9.09 -4.93
C GLY A 105 7.39 -8.27 -3.65
N ALA A 106 8.22 -7.23 -3.63
CA ALA A 106 8.33 -6.30 -2.50
C ALA A 106 7.02 -5.52 -2.28
N TYR A 107 6.40 -5.03 -3.36
CA TYR A 107 5.17 -4.23 -3.30
C TYR A 107 3.93 -5.02 -2.86
N ARG A 108 3.94 -6.35 -3.00
CA ARG A 108 2.82 -7.20 -2.58
C ARG A 108 2.45 -7.03 -1.09
N GLY A 109 3.44 -6.99 -0.20
CA GLY A 109 3.18 -6.85 1.23
C GLY A 109 2.49 -5.52 1.56
N THR A 110 2.81 -4.46 0.82
CA THR A 110 2.19 -3.15 0.92
C THR A 110 0.72 -3.18 0.47
N LEU A 111 0.42 -3.86 -0.65
CA LEU A 111 -0.96 -4.05 -1.10
C LEU A 111 -1.79 -4.88 -0.13
N ASP A 112 -1.21 -5.93 0.46
CA ASP A 112 -1.86 -6.74 1.49
C ASP A 112 -2.18 -5.90 2.75
N ALA A 113 -1.26 -5.01 3.15
CA ALA A 113 -1.48 -4.09 4.25
C ALA A 113 -2.63 -3.09 3.95
N LEU A 114 -2.67 -2.54 2.73
CA LEU A 114 -3.73 -1.65 2.28
C LEU A 114 -5.10 -2.35 2.27
N ALA A 115 -5.15 -3.60 1.79
CA ALA A 115 -6.36 -4.41 1.82
C ALA A 115 -6.84 -4.67 3.26
N GLY A 116 -5.90 -4.93 4.18
CA GLY A 116 -6.18 -5.01 5.61
C GLY A 116 -6.75 -3.70 6.18
N GLY A 117 -6.21 -2.55 5.76
CA GLY A 117 -6.72 -1.23 6.11
C GLY A 117 -8.15 -0.99 5.67
N VAL A 118 -8.48 -1.31 4.41
CA VAL A 118 -9.85 -1.21 3.88
C VAL A 118 -10.81 -2.06 4.70
N LYS A 119 -10.41 -3.28 5.05
CA LYS A 119 -11.22 -4.17 5.89
C LYS A 119 -11.47 -3.57 7.28
N GLY A 120 -10.41 -3.09 7.93
CA GLY A 120 -10.52 -2.44 9.25
C GLY A 120 -11.40 -1.20 9.23
N LEU A 121 -11.33 -0.38 8.17
CA LEU A 121 -12.20 0.78 8.00
C LEU A 121 -13.67 0.37 7.83
N ARG A 122 -13.97 -0.69 7.07
CA ARG A 122 -15.34 -1.21 6.92
C ARG A 122 -15.92 -1.71 8.24
N GLU A 123 -15.16 -2.50 8.98
CA GLU A 123 -15.56 -2.98 10.31
C GLU A 123 -15.81 -1.79 11.27
N GLY A 124 -14.95 -0.78 11.15
CA GLY A 124 -15.07 0.49 11.84
C GLY A 124 -16.36 1.25 11.57
N ILE A 125 -16.73 1.41 10.30
CA ILE A 125 -17.98 2.06 9.87
C ILE A 125 -19.19 1.31 10.43
N VAL A 126 -19.22 -0.02 10.32
CA VAL A 126 -20.31 -0.83 10.88
C VAL A 126 -20.43 -0.63 12.40
N SER A 127 -19.30 -0.54 13.11
CA SER A 127 -19.30 -0.24 14.55
C SER A 127 -19.91 1.12 14.86
N ALA A 128 -19.58 2.15 14.08
CA ALA A 128 -20.15 3.49 14.24
C ALA A 128 -21.63 3.56 13.87
N GLU A 129 -22.08 2.85 12.83
CA GLU A 129 -23.49 2.74 12.47
C GLU A 129 -24.28 2.14 13.65
N ASN A 130 -23.81 1.03 14.22
CA ASN A 130 -24.43 0.43 15.40
C ASN A 130 -24.47 1.39 16.59
N ALA A 131 -23.41 2.19 16.81
CA ALA A 131 -23.37 3.19 17.88
C ALA A 131 -24.37 4.33 17.65
N LEU A 132 -24.52 4.79 16.40
CA LEU A 132 -25.51 5.79 16.01
C LEU A 132 -26.93 5.28 16.17
N ASP A 133 -27.22 4.03 15.77
CA ASP A 133 -28.52 3.39 15.96
C ASP A 133 -28.87 3.28 17.44
N ASN A 134 -27.90 2.87 18.28
CA ASN A 134 -28.07 2.81 19.72
C ASN A 134 -28.36 4.20 20.32
N PHE A 135 -27.66 5.23 19.84
CA PHE A 135 -27.88 6.60 20.25
C PHE A 135 -29.27 7.13 19.83
N GLU A 136 -29.72 6.84 18.61
CA GLU A 136 -31.05 7.23 18.13
C GLU A 136 -32.15 6.59 18.98
N ASN A 137 -32.00 5.29 19.29
CA ASN A 137 -32.91 4.57 20.19
C ASN A 137 -32.94 5.18 21.61
N ALA A 138 -31.77 5.58 22.14
CA ALA A 138 -31.69 6.26 23.43
C ALA A 138 -32.39 7.64 23.39
N PHE A 139 -32.25 8.39 22.29
CA PHE A 139 -32.90 9.68 22.11
C PHE A 139 -34.41 9.57 22.00
N ALA A 140 -34.93 8.54 21.32
CA ALA A 140 -36.35 8.24 21.27
C ALA A 140 -36.93 8.01 22.68
N THR A 141 -36.19 7.32 23.54
CA THR A 141 -36.57 7.07 24.94
C THR A 141 -36.64 8.37 25.75
N ILE A 142 -35.67 9.28 25.58
CA ILE A 142 -35.70 10.60 26.24
C ILE A 142 -36.88 11.44 25.76
N ARG A 143 -37.16 11.47 24.45
CA ARG A 143 -38.33 12.18 23.90
C ARG A 143 -39.65 11.68 24.49
N ALA A 144 -39.77 10.36 24.66
CA ALA A 144 -40.94 9.77 25.31
C ALA A 144 -41.05 10.21 26.78
N ALA A 145 -39.95 10.19 27.53
CA ALA A 145 -39.92 10.66 28.93
C ALA A 145 -40.26 12.16 29.06
N LEU A 146 -39.73 13.01 28.17
CA LEU A 146 -40.05 14.45 28.10
C LEU A 146 -41.53 14.67 27.80
N THR A 147 -42.07 13.96 26.81
CA THR A 147 -43.49 14.05 26.45
C THR A 147 -44.38 13.68 27.63
N GLU A 148 -44.00 12.68 28.42
CA GLU A 148 -44.76 12.30 29.61
C GLU A 148 -44.65 13.36 30.72
N ALA A 149 -43.45 13.90 30.95
CA ALA A 149 -43.24 15.01 31.88
C ALA A 149 -44.07 16.25 31.51
N GLU A 150 -44.15 16.59 30.22
CA GLU A 150 -44.98 17.68 29.71
C GLU A 150 -46.48 17.46 30.01
N LYS A 151 -47.01 16.24 29.79
CA LYS A 151 -48.40 15.92 30.12
C LYS A 151 -48.67 16.08 31.61
N MET A 152 -47.74 15.63 32.46
CA MET A 152 -47.88 15.74 33.92
C MET A 152 -47.86 17.18 34.38
N TRP A 153 -46.95 18.00 33.83
CA TRP A 153 -46.91 19.43 34.14
C TRP A 153 -48.19 20.15 33.68
N ALA A 154 -48.73 19.78 32.52
CA ALA A 154 -50.02 20.29 32.07
C ALA A 154 -51.16 19.93 33.05
N ASN A 155 -51.17 18.71 33.60
CA ASN A 155 -52.13 18.28 34.61
C ASN A 155 -51.98 19.08 35.91
N VAL A 156 -50.76 19.29 36.41
CA VAL A 156 -50.51 20.11 37.61
C VAL A 156 -50.97 21.56 37.37
N ASN A 157 -50.67 22.14 36.21
CA ASN A 157 -51.09 23.49 35.86
C ASN A 157 -52.63 23.61 35.76
N ALA A 158 -53.31 22.58 35.24
CA ALA A 158 -54.76 22.52 35.23
C ALA A 158 -55.34 22.46 36.65
N LEU A 159 -54.76 21.64 37.54
CA LEU A 159 -55.15 21.57 38.96
C LEU A 159 -54.92 22.90 39.67
N LEU A 160 -53.78 23.57 39.43
CA LEU A 160 -53.47 24.91 39.94
C LEU A 160 -54.51 25.94 39.49
N LYS A 161 -54.83 26.00 38.20
CA LYS A 161 -55.86 26.91 37.66
C LYS A 161 -57.25 26.64 38.23
N ASN A 162 -57.61 25.37 38.39
CA ASN A 162 -58.89 24.98 39.00
C ASN A 162 -58.94 25.42 40.47
N ALA A 163 -57.89 25.19 41.24
CA ALA A 163 -57.79 25.67 42.61
C ALA A 163 -57.86 27.20 42.69
N GLN A 164 -57.16 27.92 41.80
CA GLN A 164 -57.20 29.38 41.72
C GLN A 164 -58.61 29.90 41.41
N THR A 165 -59.33 29.24 40.50
CA THR A 165 -60.70 29.61 40.13
C THR A 165 -61.66 29.37 41.30
N LEU A 166 -61.54 28.25 42.01
CA LEU A 166 -62.31 27.97 43.23
C LEU A 166 -62.01 28.98 44.34
N LEU A 167 -60.74 29.36 44.52
CA LEU A 167 -60.33 30.42 45.44
C LEU A 167 -60.94 31.77 45.05
N ALA A 168 -60.91 32.13 43.77
CA ALA A 168 -61.50 33.36 43.25
C ALA A 168 -63.02 33.42 43.43
N GLN A 169 -63.71 32.28 43.30
CA GLN A 169 -65.15 32.15 43.58
C GLN A 169 -65.47 32.19 45.07
N ALA A 170 -64.57 31.70 45.93
CA ALA A 170 -64.71 31.73 47.38
C ALA A 170 -64.34 33.10 47.99
N THR A 171 -63.57 33.94 47.28
CA THR A 171 -63.23 35.30 47.72
C THR A 171 -64.38 36.29 47.51
N SER A 172 -65.32 36.32 48.46
CA SER A 172 -65.64 37.59 49.12
C SER A 172 -64.43 38.00 50.00
N PRO A 173 -64.17 39.30 50.23
CA PRO A 173 -62.82 39.80 50.54
C PRO A 173 -62.16 39.15 51.76
N LEU A 174 -61.14 38.32 51.49
CA LEU A 174 -60.43 37.45 52.43
C LEU A 174 -59.09 38.07 52.92
N LEU A 175 -59.12 39.32 53.36
CA LEU A 175 -57.92 39.99 53.89
C LEU A 175 -57.71 39.95 55.41
N PRO A 176 -58.42 39.10 56.19
CA PRO A 176 -57.88 38.64 57.47
C PRO A 176 -57.97 37.10 57.64
N PHE A 177 -57.69 36.31 56.60
CA PHE A 177 -57.97 34.87 56.64
C PHE A 177 -57.07 34.06 57.59
N LEU A 178 -55.82 34.44 57.86
CA LEU A 178 -54.94 33.60 58.70
C LEU A 178 -55.28 33.67 60.20
N ASP A 179 -55.69 34.84 60.71
CA ASP A 179 -56.14 34.97 62.12
C ASP A 179 -57.62 34.62 62.31
N GLN A 180 -58.45 34.81 61.28
CA GLN A 180 -59.86 34.40 61.33
C GLN A 180 -60.07 32.94 60.97
N ALA A 181 -59.22 32.25 60.20
CA ALA A 181 -59.41 30.83 59.90
C ALA A 181 -59.43 29.98 61.17
N ARG A 182 -58.57 30.26 62.16
CA ARG A 182 -58.55 29.51 63.42
C ARG A 182 -59.83 29.71 64.25
N LYS A 183 -60.32 30.95 64.35
CA LYS A 183 -61.60 31.27 64.99
C LYS A 183 -62.83 30.82 64.19
N PHE A 184 -62.74 30.84 62.86
CA PHE A 184 -63.78 30.39 61.95
C PHE A 184 -63.89 28.88 62.00
N PHE A 185 -62.81 28.09 61.95
CA PHE A 185 -62.90 26.64 62.09
C PHE A 185 -63.48 26.20 63.44
N ASP A 186 -63.16 26.90 64.53
CA ASP A 186 -63.76 26.65 65.86
C ASP A 186 -65.27 27.01 65.91
N ASP A 187 -65.70 28.10 65.26
CA ASP A 187 -67.11 28.54 65.24
C ASP A 187 -67.95 27.79 64.17
N LEU A 188 -67.32 27.32 63.09
CA LEU A 188 -67.91 26.61 61.96
C LEU A 188 -68.15 25.12 62.27
N LEU A 189 -67.27 24.49 63.06
CA LEU A 189 -67.51 23.16 63.63
C LEU A 189 -68.68 23.14 64.63
N GLY A 190 -69.02 24.30 65.20
CA GLY A 190 -70.15 24.45 66.12
C GLY A 190 -71.50 24.75 65.47
N LYS A 191 -71.56 25.21 64.21
CA LYS A 191 -72.77 25.88 63.68
C LYS A 191 -73.17 25.69 62.21
N ILE A 192 -72.64 24.77 61.40
CA ILE A 192 -73.18 24.59 60.03
C ILE A 192 -74.44 23.70 60.00
N PRO A 193 -75.64 24.24 59.71
CA PRO A 193 -76.68 23.56 58.96
C PRO A 193 -76.34 23.55 57.45
N PHE A 194 -76.70 22.44 56.81
CA PHE A 194 -76.40 22.05 55.43
C PHE A 194 -76.60 23.17 54.37
N GLY A 195 -75.55 23.55 53.62
CA GLY A 195 -75.72 24.34 52.39
C GLY A 195 -74.52 25.15 51.86
N ALA A 196 -73.69 25.76 52.72
CA ALA A 196 -72.57 26.61 52.29
C ALA A 196 -71.17 25.98 52.40
N GLY A 197 -71.08 24.74 52.91
CA GLY A 197 -69.82 24.01 53.10
C GLY A 197 -69.25 23.38 51.83
N GLU A 198 -70.03 23.30 50.75
CA GLU A 198 -69.63 22.63 49.50
C GLU A 198 -68.44 23.32 48.83
N GLY A 199 -68.47 24.65 48.73
CA GLY A 199 -67.39 25.44 48.13
C GLY A 199 -66.10 25.42 48.95
N ALA A 200 -66.21 25.47 50.29
CA ALA A 200 -65.06 25.34 51.18
C ALA A 200 -64.45 23.93 51.11
N ARG A 201 -65.28 22.88 51.05
CA ARG A 201 -64.82 21.50 50.83
C ARG A 201 -64.15 21.32 49.47
N GLN A 202 -64.68 21.92 48.40
CA GLN A 202 -64.06 21.88 47.07
C GLN A 202 -62.71 22.63 47.03
N ALA A 203 -62.61 23.80 47.66
CA ALA A 203 -61.34 24.53 47.74
C ALA A 203 -60.27 23.75 48.53
N VAL A 204 -60.64 23.17 49.68
CA VAL A 204 -59.75 22.30 50.46
C VAL A 204 -59.37 21.06 49.66
N ASN A 205 -60.32 20.41 48.97
CA ASN A 205 -60.03 19.26 48.12
C ASN A 205 -59.13 19.62 46.92
N GLY A 206 -59.22 20.83 46.37
CA GLY A 206 -58.32 21.32 45.33
C GLY A 206 -56.89 21.57 45.83
N VAL A 207 -56.74 22.14 47.04
CA VAL A 207 -55.43 22.33 47.69
C VAL A 207 -54.82 21.00 48.12
N VAL A 208 -55.62 20.08 48.65
CA VAL A 208 -55.20 18.70 48.93
C VAL A 208 -54.82 17.97 47.63
N GLY A 209 -55.60 18.14 46.57
CA GLY A 209 -55.29 17.60 45.24
C GLY A 209 -53.96 18.12 44.69
N LEU A 210 -53.62 19.39 44.93
CA LEU A 210 -52.31 19.96 44.59
C LEU A 210 -51.17 19.42 45.44
N MET A 211 -51.37 19.33 46.75
CA MET A 211 -50.38 18.73 47.65
C MET A 211 -50.13 17.25 47.35
N VAL A 212 -51.10 16.55 46.74
CA VAL A 212 -50.96 15.15 46.29
C VAL A 212 -50.36 15.08 44.87
N ALA A 213 -50.72 16.00 43.98
CA ALA A 213 -50.28 15.96 42.57
C ALA A 213 -48.85 16.48 42.34
N ILE A 214 -48.39 17.49 43.12
CA ILE A 214 -47.05 18.06 42.97
C ILE A 214 -45.95 17.03 43.30
N PRO A 215 -46.01 16.28 44.42
CA PRO A 215 -45.04 15.22 44.69
C PRO A 215 -45.04 14.15 43.59
N GLY A 216 -46.22 13.70 43.12
CA GLY A 216 -46.27 12.69 42.04
C GLY A 216 -45.68 13.18 40.70
N ALA A 217 -45.83 14.47 40.38
CA ALA A 217 -45.21 15.07 39.20
C ALA A 217 -43.69 15.26 39.36
N LEU A 218 -43.22 15.59 40.57
CA LEU A 218 -41.79 15.67 40.89
C LEU A 218 -41.14 14.29 40.88
N ASP A 219 -41.77 13.29 41.49
CA ASP A 219 -41.30 11.90 41.50
C ASP A 219 -41.21 11.37 40.07
N SER A 220 -42.18 11.67 39.20
CA SER A 220 -42.13 11.21 37.81
C SER A 220 -41.09 11.96 36.95
N LEU A 221 -40.80 13.22 37.26
CA LEU A 221 -39.69 13.97 36.65
C LEU A 221 -38.33 13.43 37.11
N ASP A 222 -38.21 13.12 38.40
CA ASP A 222 -36.99 12.57 39.01
C ASP A 222 -36.72 11.15 38.54
N ASP A 223 -37.68 10.23 38.69
CA ASP A 223 -37.57 8.83 38.26
C ASP A 223 -37.61 8.63 36.74
N GLY A 224 -38.25 9.54 36.02
CA GLY A 224 -38.33 9.50 34.56
C GLY A 224 -37.16 10.22 33.91
N LEU A 225 -37.26 11.55 33.79
CA LEU A 225 -36.36 12.37 32.98
C LEU A 225 -34.96 12.47 33.58
N PHE A 226 -34.85 12.89 34.85
CA PHE A 226 -33.54 13.13 35.47
C PHE A 226 -32.78 11.83 35.68
N ARG A 227 -33.47 10.76 36.08
CA ARG A 227 -32.87 9.44 36.16
C ARG A 227 -32.43 8.90 34.80
N THR A 228 -33.23 9.05 33.74
CA THR A 228 -32.82 8.61 32.39
C THR A 228 -31.59 9.38 31.89
N LEU A 229 -31.53 10.69 32.13
CA LEU A 229 -30.37 11.51 31.76
C LEU A 229 -29.13 11.17 32.62
N ARG A 230 -29.31 10.99 33.93
CA ARG A 230 -28.24 10.69 34.89
C ARG A 230 -27.71 9.27 34.78
N ASP A 231 -28.58 8.27 34.71
CA ASP A 231 -28.21 6.85 34.68
C ASP A 231 -27.87 6.39 33.24
N GLY A 232 -28.32 7.13 32.23
CA GLY A 232 -28.06 6.85 30.81
C GLY A 232 -26.92 7.70 30.25
N TRP A 233 -27.17 8.99 30.03
CA TRP A 233 -26.28 9.82 29.19
C TRP A 233 -25.09 10.40 29.94
N PHE A 234 -25.31 10.82 31.18
CA PHE A 234 -24.32 11.48 32.03
C PHE A 234 -23.89 10.60 33.21
N SER A 235 -23.99 9.27 33.06
CA SER A 235 -23.60 8.37 34.14
C SER A 235 -22.09 8.42 34.37
N ASP A 236 -21.68 8.36 35.64
CA ASP A 236 -20.29 8.09 35.98
C ASP A 236 -19.87 6.65 35.61
N ASP A 237 -20.84 5.80 35.24
CA ASP A 237 -20.60 4.50 34.64
C ASP A 237 -20.12 4.67 33.19
N ASN A 238 -18.83 4.40 32.98
CA ASN A 238 -18.17 4.40 31.69
C ASN A 238 -18.78 3.41 30.69
N ALA A 239 -19.65 2.47 31.10
CA ALA A 239 -20.29 1.55 30.15
C ALA A 239 -21.53 2.15 29.46
N ARG A 240 -22.12 3.20 30.01
CA ARG A 240 -23.45 3.72 29.58
C ARG A 240 -23.42 5.16 29.13
N ASN A 241 -22.43 5.93 29.57
CA ASN A 241 -22.36 7.33 29.25
C ASN A 241 -22.23 7.60 27.74
N LEU A 242 -22.60 8.82 27.35
CA LEU A 242 -22.59 9.28 25.97
C LEU A 242 -21.21 9.16 25.31
N GLU A 243 -20.16 9.37 26.09
CA GLU A 243 -18.78 9.27 25.61
C GLU A 243 -18.47 7.84 25.18
N ALA A 244 -18.78 6.83 26.00
CA ALA A 244 -18.48 5.44 25.68
C ALA A 244 -19.45 4.82 24.68
N THR A 245 -20.71 5.27 24.65
CA THR A 245 -21.74 4.70 23.78
C THR A 245 -21.78 5.32 22.39
N LEU A 246 -21.35 6.58 22.24
CA LEU A 246 -21.37 7.30 20.96
C LEU A 246 -19.99 7.80 20.54
N ALA A 247 -19.30 8.57 21.39
CA ALA A 247 -18.06 9.23 20.99
C ALA A 247 -16.90 8.25 20.77
N GLN A 248 -16.70 7.30 21.67
CA GLN A 248 -15.64 6.29 21.57
C GLN A 248 -15.81 5.38 20.35
N PRO A 249 -17.00 4.82 20.04
CA PRO A 249 -17.19 4.04 18.82
C PRO A 249 -16.92 4.83 17.55
N LEU A 250 -17.26 6.12 17.49
CA LEU A 250 -16.93 6.96 16.33
C LEU A 250 -15.42 7.21 16.23
N VAL A 251 -14.76 7.54 17.34
CA VAL A 251 -13.32 7.83 17.37
C VAL A 251 -12.51 6.56 17.11
N GLN A 252 -12.71 5.51 17.90
CA GLN A 252 -11.95 4.26 17.84
C GLN A 252 -12.40 3.35 16.69
N GLY A 253 -13.67 3.39 16.34
CA GLY A 253 -14.24 2.60 15.24
C GLY A 253 -14.01 3.25 13.88
N VAL A 254 -14.20 4.55 13.71
CA VAL A 254 -14.10 5.16 12.37
C VAL A 254 -12.87 6.03 12.20
N LEU A 255 -12.67 7.02 13.07
CA LEU A 255 -11.64 8.03 12.86
C LEU A 255 -10.22 7.45 12.96
N GLU A 256 -9.98 6.58 13.94
CA GLU A 256 -8.69 5.92 14.10
C GLU A 256 -8.37 4.96 12.95
N PRO A 257 -9.27 4.05 12.52
CA PRO A 257 -9.05 3.21 11.34
C PRO A 257 -8.92 4.02 10.06
N ALA A 258 -9.68 5.10 9.88
CA ALA A 258 -9.54 5.99 8.73
C ALA A 258 -8.16 6.66 8.71
N ARG A 259 -7.68 7.15 9.85
CA ARG A 259 -6.32 7.70 9.96
C ARG A 259 -5.26 6.65 9.64
N LYS A 260 -5.36 5.45 10.21
CA LYS A 260 -4.44 4.34 9.91
C LYS A 260 -4.47 3.96 8.43
N PHE A 261 -5.65 3.96 7.80
CA PHE A 261 -5.79 3.68 6.38
C PHE A 261 -5.12 4.76 5.52
N LEU A 262 -5.28 6.05 5.85
CA LEU A 262 -4.59 7.13 5.15
C LEU A 262 -3.07 7.03 5.30
N ASP A 263 -2.57 6.75 6.51
CA ASP A 263 -1.14 6.51 6.75
C ASP A 263 -0.62 5.31 5.92
N GLN A 264 -1.43 4.26 5.77
CA GLN A 264 -1.12 3.10 4.92
C GLN A 264 -1.13 3.46 3.42
N VAL A 265 -2.04 4.30 2.96
CA VAL A 265 -2.07 4.81 1.57
C VAL A 265 -0.80 5.59 1.29
N ASP A 266 -0.42 6.52 2.17
CA ASP A 266 0.80 7.32 2.01
C ASP A 266 2.04 6.44 2.01
N SER A 267 2.11 5.47 2.93
CA SER A 267 3.17 4.45 2.94
C SER A 267 3.20 3.63 1.66
N THR A 268 2.03 3.32 1.10
CA THR A 268 1.89 2.56 -0.15
C THR A 268 2.42 3.34 -1.34
N LEU A 269 2.07 4.62 -1.45
CA LEU A 269 2.57 5.50 -2.49
C LEU A 269 4.08 5.68 -2.39
N GLY A 270 4.62 5.87 -1.18
CA GLY A 270 6.06 5.95 -0.95
C GLY A 270 6.80 4.64 -1.30
N ALA A 271 6.21 3.49 -0.96
CA ALA A 271 6.75 2.19 -1.31
C ALA A 271 6.73 1.94 -2.82
N TRP A 272 5.66 2.32 -3.54
CA TRP A 272 5.60 2.21 -4.99
C TRP A 272 6.75 2.95 -5.66
N GLU A 273 6.95 4.21 -5.27
CA GLU A 273 8.00 5.05 -5.85
C GLU A 273 9.40 4.47 -5.60
N THR A 274 9.65 4.00 -4.38
CA THR A 274 10.98 3.54 -3.95
C THR A 274 11.30 2.10 -4.35
N GLN A 275 10.32 1.21 -4.30
CA GLN A 275 10.50 -0.23 -4.53
C GLN A 275 10.16 -0.67 -5.95
N VAL A 276 9.37 0.11 -6.69
CA VAL A 276 8.96 -0.24 -8.06
C VAL A 276 9.41 0.79 -9.08
N ALA A 277 8.94 2.03 -8.98
CA ALA A 277 9.13 3.02 -10.03
C ALA A 277 10.62 3.31 -10.28
N LYS A 278 11.38 3.66 -9.23
CA LYS A 278 12.82 3.94 -9.34
C LYS A 278 13.65 2.78 -9.88
N PRO A 279 13.61 1.56 -9.31
CA PRO A 279 14.46 0.47 -9.79
C PRO A 279 14.11 0.07 -11.24
N VAL A 280 12.82 0.04 -11.60
CA VAL A 280 12.40 -0.28 -12.97
C VAL A 280 12.85 0.80 -13.95
N ASN A 281 12.65 2.08 -13.61
CA ASN A 281 13.10 3.19 -14.46
C ASN A 281 14.62 3.21 -14.63
N ASN A 282 15.38 2.92 -13.57
CA ASN A 282 16.83 2.80 -13.64
C ASN A 282 17.26 1.66 -14.57
N ALA A 283 16.63 0.48 -14.45
CA ALA A 283 16.92 -0.67 -15.32
C ALA A 283 16.59 -0.37 -16.79
N LEU A 284 15.44 0.27 -17.05
CA LEU A 284 15.05 0.71 -18.40
C LEU A 284 16.04 1.72 -18.98
N SER A 285 16.45 2.72 -18.19
CA SER A 285 17.42 3.73 -18.62
C SER A 285 18.79 3.10 -18.94
N GLN A 286 19.27 2.16 -18.12
CA GLN A 286 20.50 1.42 -18.39
C GLN A 286 20.38 0.59 -19.68
N ARG A 287 19.22 -0.04 -19.90
CA ARG A 287 18.95 -0.80 -21.12
C ARG A 287 19.04 0.09 -22.35
N ASP A 288 18.43 1.27 -22.32
CA ASP A 288 18.43 2.19 -23.44
C ASP A 288 19.85 2.68 -23.77
N ILE A 289 20.68 2.94 -22.74
CA ILE A 289 22.10 3.30 -22.91
C ILE A 289 22.86 2.17 -23.61
N VAL A 290 22.72 0.92 -23.14
CA VAL A 290 23.41 -0.23 -23.74
C VAL A 290 22.91 -0.49 -25.17
N GLN A 291 21.62 -0.30 -25.44
CA GLN A 291 21.09 -0.40 -26.81
C GLN A 291 21.67 0.65 -27.74
N ALA A 292 21.81 1.90 -27.28
CA ALA A 292 22.47 2.95 -28.04
C ALA A 292 23.94 2.59 -28.32
N GLN A 293 24.66 2.09 -27.32
CA GLN A 293 26.05 1.60 -27.47
C GLN A 293 26.14 0.46 -28.48
N ILE A 294 25.20 -0.49 -28.48
CA ILE A 294 25.16 -1.58 -29.48
C ILE A 294 25.00 -1.02 -30.89
N VAL A 295 24.06 -0.08 -31.10
CA VAL A 295 23.83 0.53 -32.41
C VAL A 295 25.07 1.29 -32.89
N GLU A 296 25.69 2.08 -32.01
CA GLU A 296 26.90 2.82 -32.32
C GLU A 296 28.09 1.89 -32.59
N TYR A 297 28.26 0.85 -31.78
CA TYR A 297 29.32 -0.14 -31.95
C TYR A 297 29.20 -0.86 -33.30
N LYS A 298 27.98 -1.26 -33.69
CA LYS A 298 27.76 -1.88 -34.99
C LYS A 298 28.07 -0.93 -36.15
N ARG A 299 27.68 0.35 -36.05
CA ARG A 299 28.00 1.37 -37.06
C ARG A 299 29.51 1.58 -37.21
N ASN A 300 30.22 1.73 -36.09
CA ASN A 300 31.66 2.01 -36.09
C ASN A 300 32.50 0.84 -36.62
N ASN A 301 31.95 -0.37 -36.60
CA ASN A 301 32.62 -1.59 -37.06
C ASN A 301 32.04 -2.15 -38.37
N GLY A 302 31.16 -1.41 -39.06
CA GLY A 302 30.61 -1.81 -40.37
C GLY A 302 29.69 -3.04 -40.33
N LEU A 303 29.00 -3.27 -39.21
CA LEU A 303 28.06 -4.38 -39.01
C LEU A 303 26.60 -4.01 -39.35
N VAL A 304 26.32 -2.74 -39.69
CA VAL A 304 25.03 -2.23 -40.21
C VAL A 304 25.28 -1.27 -41.36
#